data_AF-A0A6J4KQN4-F1
#
_entry.id   AF-A0A6J4KQN4-F1
#
_cell.length_a   1.000
_cell.length_b   1.000
_cell.length_c   1.000
_cell.angle_alpha   90.00
_cell.angle_beta   90.00
_cell.angle_gamma   90.00
#
_symmetry.space_group_name_H-M   'P 1'
#
loop_
_entity.id
_entity.type
_entity.pdbx_description
1 polymer ?
#
loop_
_entity_poly.entity_id
_entity_poly.type
_entity_poly.pdbx_seq_one_letter_code
_entity_poly.pdbx_strand_id
1 'polypeptide(L)'
;MADNTTEKNRDNDVPTEKKLDDLYKLIDGIEVAMFTTRRADGYLVSRPMQVQERRTGSDIWFWTNGDSHKLEELASDPHVNLAFYKDRTREWVSVSGTAKLSRDKNLIREFYSPDWRAWLGDEGGERDGGPDDPRIVLILIEAHSATYSIKDRPAPLQLFSVVKGMITGDAPKMADQRELGERELYSKTAKELR
;
A
#
# COMPACT_ATOMS: atom_id res chain seq x y z
N MET A 1 -24.23 15.50 -2.36
CA MET A 1 -24.04 16.23 -1.09
C MET A 1 -22.67 15.83 -0.58
N ALA A 2 -21.72 16.74 -0.48
CA ALA A 2 -20.43 16.40 0.12
C ALA A 2 -20.64 16.18 1.62
N ASP A 3 -20.09 15.09 2.15
CA ASP A 3 -20.02 14.89 3.59
C ASP A 3 -19.10 15.95 4.19
N ASN A 4 -19.66 16.87 4.98
CA ASN A 4 -18.97 17.99 5.63
C ASN A 4 -17.74 17.52 6.45
N THR A 5 -17.76 16.29 6.94
CA THR A 5 -16.63 15.67 7.65
C THR A 5 -15.47 15.38 6.70
N THR A 6 -15.77 14.83 5.52
CA THR A 6 -14.77 14.54 4.48
C THR A 6 -14.13 15.83 3.96
N GLU A 7 -14.91 16.89 3.72
CA GLU A 7 -14.36 18.18 3.27
C GLU A 7 -13.42 18.81 4.29
N LYS A 8 -13.76 18.79 5.59
CA LYS A 8 -12.93 19.38 6.65
C LYS A 8 -11.60 18.65 6.87
N ASN A 9 -11.54 17.35 6.58
CA ASN A 9 -10.32 16.56 6.72
C ASN A 9 -9.42 16.66 5.47
N ARG A 10 -9.93 17.11 4.32
CA ARG A 10 -9.14 17.19 3.09
C ARG A 10 -8.01 18.22 3.24
N ASP A 11 -6.78 17.80 2.95
CA ASP A 11 -5.57 18.61 3.08
C ASP A 11 -4.74 18.56 1.79
N ASN A 12 -5.21 19.26 0.77
CA ASN A 12 -4.61 19.24 -0.57
C ASN A 12 -3.50 20.29 -0.78
N ASP A 13 -3.36 21.27 0.12
CA ASP A 13 -2.45 22.41 -0.03
C ASP A 13 -0.98 22.07 0.33
N VAL A 14 -0.73 20.82 0.70
CA VAL A 14 0.59 20.31 1.05
C VAL A 14 1.41 20.03 -0.22
N PRO A 15 2.70 20.43 -0.27
CA PRO A 15 3.57 20.12 -1.41
C PRO A 15 3.65 18.62 -1.70
N THR A 16 3.69 18.25 -2.98
CA THR A 16 3.73 16.84 -3.43
C THR A 16 4.86 16.04 -2.78
N GLU A 17 6.04 16.62 -2.58
CA GLU A 17 7.16 15.98 -1.87
C GLU A 17 6.76 15.51 -0.47
N LYS A 18 6.13 16.39 0.31
CA LYS A 18 5.65 16.07 1.65
C LYS A 18 4.52 15.05 1.62
N LYS A 19 3.62 15.14 0.63
CA LYS A 19 2.56 14.14 0.46
C LYS A 19 3.14 12.74 0.22
N LEU A 20 4.18 12.63 -0.59
CA LEU A 20 4.86 11.37 -0.89
C LEU A 20 5.60 10.83 0.34
N ASP A 21 6.37 11.69 1.02
CA ASP A 21 7.09 11.33 2.25
C ASP A 21 6.15 10.80 3.34
N ASP A 22 5.03 11.49 3.60
CA ASP A 22 4.04 11.05 4.59
C ASP A 22 3.35 9.74 4.18
N LEU A 23 3.01 9.56 2.89
CA LEU A 23 2.45 8.31 2.37
C LEU A 23 3.39 7.13 2.64
N TYR A 24 4.65 7.29 2.30
CA TYR A 24 5.63 6.22 2.41
C TYR A 24 5.98 5.89 3.85
N LYS A 25 6.10 6.90 4.73
CA LYS A 25 6.24 6.67 6.18
C LYS A 25 5.08 5.88 6.77
N LEU A 26 3.86 6.07 6.27
CA LEU A 26 2.72 5.26 6.67
C LEU A 26 2.86 3.81 6.18
N ILE A 27 3.17 3.60 4.90
CA ILE A 27 3.32 2.26 4.31
C ILE A 27 4.45 1.49 5.00
N ASP A 28 5.62 2.11 5.16
CA ASP A 28 6.78 1.48 5.82
C ASP A 28 6.49 1.14 7.29
N GLY A 29 5.60 1.90 7.95
CA GLY A 29 5.14 1.62 9.31
C GLY A 29 4.04 0.55 9.40
N ILE A 30 3.53 0.05 8.29
CA ILE A 30 2.46 -0.96 8.19
C ILE A 30 2.94 -2.05 7.22
N GLU A 31 3.79 -2.95 7.72
CA GLU A 31 4.49 -4.01 6.96
C GLU A 31 3.57 -4.93 6.15
N VAL A 32 2.27 -4.98 6.47
CA VAL A 32 1.27 -5.84 5.82
C VAL A 32 0.18 -4.99 5.18
N ALA A 33 -0.02 -5.19 3.87
CA ALA A 33 -1.15 -4.65 3.12
C ALA A 33 -2.26 -5.70 3.03
N MET A 34 -3.52 -5.26 3.12
CA MET A 34 -4.66 -6.04 2.65
C MET A 34 -4.73 -5.89 1.12
N PHE A 35 -4.22 -6.89 0.41
CA PHE A 35 -4.11 -6.93 -1.04
C PHE A 35 -5.42 -7.44 -1.64
N THR A 36 -6.14 -6.56 -2.33
CA THR A 36 -7.43 -6.85 -2.94
C THR A 36 -7.29 -7.07 -4.44
N THR A 37 -7.82 -8.19 -4.92
CA THR A 37 -7.92 -8.57 -6.34
C THR A 37 -9.37 -8.82 -6.72
N ARG A 38 -9.63 -8.92 -8.03
CA ARG A 38 -10.92 -9.34 -8.58
C ARG A 38 -10.84 -10.79 -9.06
N ARG A 39 -11.75 -11.63 -8.58
CA ARG A 39 -11.89 -13.03 -9.02
C ARG A 39 -12.62 -13.09 -10.37
N ALA A 40 -12.48 -14.20 -11.07
CA ALA A 40 -13.14 -14.44 -12.36
C ALA A 40 -14.69 -14.40 -12.28
N ASP A 41 -15.27 -14.68 -11.11
CA ASP A 41 -16.71 -14.54 -10.84
C ASP A 41 -17.14 -13.08 -10.57
N GLY A 42 -16.20 -12.14 -10.65
CA GLY A 42 -16.41 -10.69 -10.50
C GLY A 42 -16.37 -10.19 -9.06
N TYR A 43 -16.31 -11.09 -8.06
CA TYR A 43 -16.23 -10.70 -6.64
C TYR A 43 -14.81 -10.27 -6.26
N LEU A 44 -14.71 -9.36 -5.29
CA LEU A 44 -13.44 -8.93 -4.72
C LEU A 44 -13.05 -9.85 -3.57
N VAL A 45 -11.75 -10.12 -3.46
CA VAL A 45 -11.17 -10.86 -2.34
C VAL A 45 -9.93 -10.12 -1.86
N SER A 46 -9.79 -9.98 -0.54
CA SER A 46 -8.66 -9.33 0.08
C SER A 46 -7.89 -10.30 0.96
N ARG A 47 -6.56 -10.20 0.95
CA ARG A 47 -5.67 -11.10 1.69
C ARG A 47 -4.47 -10.33 2.23
N PRO A 48 -3.98 -10.65 3.44
CA PRO A 48 -2.79 -10.02 3.97
C PRO A 48 -1.58 -10.41 3.13
N MET A 49 -0.78 -9.43 2.72
CA MET A 49 0.50 -9.62 2.04
C MET A 49 1.56 -8.68 2.61
N GLN A 50 2.75 -9.21 2.85
CA GLN A 50 3.87 -8.44 3.37
C GLN A 50 4.48 -7.59 2.25
N VAL A 51 4.55 -6.28 2.48
CA VAL A 51 5.22 -5.34 1.60
C VAL A 51 6.72 -5.55 1.70
N GLN A 52 7.39 -5.60 0.55
CA GLN A 52 8.84 -5.69 0.50
C GLN A 52 9.46 -4.30 0.60
N GLU A 53 10.67 -4.24 1.16
CA GLU A 53 11.45 -3.01 1.20
C GLU A 53 11.52 -2.38 -0.19
N ARG A 54 11.25 -1.08 -0.24
CA ARG A 54 11.28 -0.34 -1.50
C ARG A 54 12.73 -0.26 -1.99
N ARG A 55 12.97 -0.74 -3.22
CA ARG A 55 14.26 -0.59 -3.90
C ARG A 55 14.32 0.69 -4.74
N THR A 56 13.18 1.15 -5.30
CA THR A 56 13.09 2.41 -6.04
C THR A 56 11.67 3.02 -6.00
N GLY A 57 11.56 4.32 -5.73
CA GLY A 57 10.42 5.15 -6.14
C GLY A 57 9.05 4.83 -5.51
N SER A 58 7.99 5.00 -6.31
CA SER A 58 6.58 4.87 -5.94
C SER A 58 6.00 3.46 -6.04
N ASP A 59 6.90 2.50 -6.18
CA ASP A 59 6.58 1.14 -6.50
C ASP A 59 6.43 0.33 -5.21
N ILE A 60 5.34 -0.43 -5.09
CA ILE A 60 5.10 -1.30 -3.94
C ILE A 60 5.30 -2.73 -4.41
N TRP A 61 6.24 -3.42 -3.77
CA TRP A 61 6.64 -4.76 -4.14
C TRP A 61 6.10 -5.79 -3.16
N PHE A 62 5.71 -6.94 -3.72
CA PHE A 62 5.37 -8.14 -2.99
C PHE A 62 6.09 -9.33 -3.61
N TRP A 63 6.20 -10.42 -2.87
CA TRP A 63 6.58 -11.71 -3.42
C TRP A 63 5.47 -12.73 -3.14
N THR A 64 5.40 -13.77 -3.96
CA THR A 64 4.50 -14.89 -3.73
C THR A 64 5.00 -16.17 -4.39
N ASN A 65 4.45 -17.30 -3.97
CA ASN A 65 4.60 -18.55 -4.70
C ASN A 65 3.75 -18.50 -5.99
N GLY A 66 4.39 -18.84 -7.11
CA GLY A 66 3.86 -18.91 -8.47
C GLY A 66 2.64 -19.82 -8.63
N ASP A 67 2.47 -20.78 -7.73
CA ASP A 67 1.36 -21.74 -7.76
C ASP A 67 0.11 -21.22 -7.03
N SER A 68 0.10 -19.95 -6.63
CA SER A 68 -1.02 -19.38 -5.86
C SER A 68 -2.12 -18.80 -6.75
N HIS A 69 -3.39 -19.08 -6.40
CA HIS A 69 -4.59 -18.65 -7.15
C HIS A 69 -4.66 -17.15 -7.45
N LYS A 70 -4.02 -16.29 -6.65
CA LYS A 70 -4.00 -14.85 -6.91
C LYS A 70 -3.33 -14.49 -8.23
N LEU A 71 -2.41 -15.32 -8.73
CA LEU A 71 -1.77 -15.04 -10.03
C LEU A 71 -2.72 -15.27 -11.20
N GLU A 72 -3.66 -16.22 -11.07
CA GLU A 72 -4.73 -16.41 -12.07
C GLU A 72 -5.68 -15.20 -12.08
N GLU A 73 -6.04 -14.70 -10.90
CA GLU A 73 -6.84 -13.48 -10.74
C GLU A 73 -6.13 -12.30 -11.42
N LEU A 74 -4.85 -12.06 -11.10
CA LEU A 74 -4.06 -10.95 -11.65
C LEU A 74 -3.79 -11.06 -13.16
N ALA A 75 -3.71 -12.29 -13.70
CA ALA A 75 -3.60 -12.51 -15.13
C ALA A 75 -4.90 -12.15 -15.87
N SER A 76 -6.05 -12.33 -15.22
CA SER A 76 -7.36 -12.00 -15.79
C SER A 76 -7.73 -10.52 -15.63
N ASP A 77 -7.40 -9.92 -14.49
CA ASP A 77 -7.66 -8.52 -14.18
C ASP A 77 -6.49 -7.99 -13.33
N PRO A 78 -5.61 -7.13 -13.89
CA PRO A 78 -4.46 -6.62 -13.18
C PRO A 78 -4.82 -5.52 -12.18
N HIS A 79 -6.07 -5.03 -12.13
CA HIS A 79 -6.46 -3.97 -11.21
C HIS A 79 -6.50 -4.46 -9.76
N VAL A 80 -5.88 -3.68 -8.88
CA VAL A 80 -5.77 -4.02 -7.46
C VAL A 80 -6.07 -2.82 -6.58
N ASN A 81 -6.39 -3.11 -5.32
CA ASN A 81 -6.33 -2.14 -4.25
C ASN A 81 -5.47 -2.68 -3.10
N LEU A 82 -4.58 -1.84 -2.58
CA LEU A 82 -3.84 -2.10 -1.36
C LEU A 82 -4.42 -1.23 -0.24
N ALA A 83 -4.93 -1.88 0.80
CA ALA A 83 -5.42 -1.19 1.99
C ALA A 83 -4.48 -1.42 3.17
N PHE A 84 -4.14 -0.33 3.85
CA PHE A 84 -3.33 -0.34 5.06
C PHE A 84 -4.12 0.32 6.20
N TYR A 85 -4.02 -0.25 7.40
CA TYR A 85 -4.68 0.30 8.58
C TYR A 85 -3.79 0.16 9.80
N LYS A 86 -3.50 1.27 10.46
CA LYS A 86 -2.69 1.34 11.67
C LYS A 86 -3.60 1.54 12.88
N ASP A 87 -4.01 0.44 13.50
CA ASP A 87 -5.03 0.44 14.55
C ASP A 87 -4.76 1.44 15.68
N ARG A 88 -3.52 1.47 16.19
CA ARG A 88 -3.12 2.36 17.30
C ARG A 88 -3.40 3.84 17.04
N THR A 89 -3.18 4.30 15.81
CA THR A 89 -3.37 5.71 15.43
C THR A 89 -4.62 5.93 14.61
N ARG A 90 -5.28 4.89 14.10
CA ARG A 90 -6.40 4.94 13.14
C ARG A 90 -6.04 5.64 11.83
N GLU A 91 -4.75 5.64 11.49
CA GLU A 91 -4.24 6.09 10.19
C GLU A 91 -4.46 4.98 9.17
N TRP A 92 -4.70 5.35 7.92
CA TRP A 92 -4.98 4.40 6.87
C TRP A 92 -4.48 4.89 5.51
N VAL A 93 -4.25 3.94 4.61
CA VAL A 93 -3.85 4.19 3.22
C VAL A 93 -4.69 3.28 2.33
N SER A 94 -5.13 3.82 1.19
CA SER A 94 -5.72 3.09 0.08
C SER A 94 -4.95 3.44 -1.19
N VAL A 95 -4.32 2.45 -1.80
CA VAL A 95 -3.63 2.59 -3.08
C VAL A 95 -4.41 1.83 -4.14
N SER A 96 -4.88 2.52 -5.17
CA SER A 96 -5.42 1.88 -6.37
C SER A 96 -4.32 1.82 -7.43
N GLY A 97 -4.15 0.66 -8.06
CA GLY A 97 -3.03 0.40 -8.95
C GLY A 97 -3.30 -0.77 -9.90
N THR A 98 -2.32 -1.07 -10.73
CA THR A 98 -2.26 -2.32 -11.51
C THR A 98 -1.05 -3.15 -11.11
N ALA A 99 -1.20 -4.47 -11.06
CA ALA A 99 -0.13 -5.40 -10.76
C ALA A 99 0.62 -5.83 -12.03
N LYS A 100 1.95 -5.88 -11.93
CA LYS A 100 2.85 -6.48 -12.91
C LYS A 100 3.62 -7.63 -12.27
N LEU A 101 3.62 -8.79 -12.92
CA LEU A 101 4.35 -9.97 -12.46
C LEU A 101 5.77 -9.96 -13.03
N SER A 102 6.76 -10.25 -12.20
CA SER A 102 8.16 -10.42 -12.62
C SER A 102 8.73 -11.75 -12.12
N ARG A 103 9.39 -12.46 -13.04
CA ARG A 103 10.22 -13.65 -12.77
C ARG A 103 11.69 -13.39 -13.10
N ASP A 104 12.10 -12.12 -13.11
CA ASP A 104 13.49 -11.75 -13.34
C ASP A 104 14.36 -12.25 -12.19
N LYS A 105 15.25 -13.20 -12.47
CA LYS A 105 16.12 -13.83 -11.47
C LYS A 105 17.06 -12.82 -10.80
N ASN A 106 17.50 -11.78 -11.51
CA ASN A 106 18.38 -10.77 -10.92
C ASN A 106 17.63 -9.96 -9.87
N LEU A 107 16.40 -9.55 -10.21
CA LEU A 107 15.54 -8.82 -9.29
C LEU A 107 15.13 -9.69 -8.10
N ILE A 108 14.79 -10.96 -8.33
CA ILE A 108 14.48 -11.90 -7.25
C ILE A 108 15.66 -12.00 -6.28
N ARG A 109 16.89 -12.18 -6.77
CA ARG A 109 18.09 -12.23 -5.91
C ARG A 109 18.31 -10.96 -5.10
N GLU A 110 17.93 -9.80 -5.61
CA GLU A 110 18.03 -8.51 -4.91
C GLU A 110 16.99 -8.36 -3.78
N PHE A 111 15.77 -8.88 -4.00
CA PHE A 111 14.70 -8.86 -3.02
C PHE A 111 14.72 -10.04 -2.05
N TYR A 112 15.38 -11.13 -2.42
CA TYR A 112 15.33 -12.38 -1.68
C TYR A 112 15.76 -12.20 -0.23
N SER A 113 14.93 -12.70 0.67
CA SER A 113 15.26 -12.82 2.08
C SER A 113 15.25 -14.31 2.49
N PRO A 114 16.20 -14.77 3.33
CA PRO A 114 16.31 -16.18 3.71
C PRO A 114 15.05 -16.79 4.34
N ASP A 115 14.19 -15.98 4.93
CA ASP A 115 12.92 -16.41 5.54
C ASP A 115 11.88 -16.87 4.50
N TRP A 116 12.00 -16.48 3.22
CA TRP A 116 11.12 -16.95 2.14
C TRP A 116 11.15 -18.47 2.01
N ARG A 117 12.31 -19.09 2.29
CA ARG A 117 12.46 -20.55 2.29
C ARG A 117 11.51 -21.24 3.25
N ALA A 118 11.18 -20.63 4.40
CA ALA A 118 10.26 -21.21 5.37
C ALA A 118 8.82 -21.33 4.83
N TRP A 119 8.44 -20.44 3.92
CA TRP A 119 7.12 -20.39 3.29
C TRP A 119 7.02 -21.22 2.02
N LEU A 120 8.13 -21.37 1.29
CA LEU A 120 8.21 -22.20 0.08
C LEU A 120 8.40 -23.69 0.41
N GLY A 121 9.13 -23.99 1.49
CA GLY A 121 9.59 -25.35 1.77
C GLY A 121 10.62 -25.84 0.76
N ASP A 122 11.27 -26.96 1.09
CA ASP A 122 12.24 -27.62 0.22
C ASP A 122 11.58 -28.85 -0.42
N GLU A 123 11.35 -28.80 -1.74
CA GLU A 123 10.81 -29.90 -2.54
C GLU A 123 11.91 -30.65 -3.32
N GLY A 124 13.18 -30.27 -3.14
CA GLY A 124 14.34 -30.82 -3.83
C GLY A 124 14.58 -30.25 -5.24
N GLY A 125 15.78 -30.50 -5.77
CA GLY A 125 16.19 -30.01 -7.08
C GLY A 125 16.27 -28.48 -7.13
N GLU A 126 15.64 -27.87 -8.13
CA GLU A 126 15.57 -26.40 -8.25
C GLU A 126 14.52 -25.76 -7.33
N ARG A 127 13.69 -26.56 -6.63
CA ARG A 127 12.62 -26.10 -5.74
C ARG A 127 13.05 -26.17 -4.26
N ASP A 128 14.22 -25.63 -3.95
CA ASP A 128 14.86 -25.70 -2.61
C ASP A 128 14.49 -24.53 -1.68
N GLY A 129 13.69 -23.59 -2.19
CA GLY A 129 13.31 -22.35 -1.53
C GLY A 129 14.40 -21.28 -1.52
N GLY A 130 15.50 -21.49 -2.26
CA GLY A 130 16.57 -20.53 -2.45
C GLY A 130 16.22 -19.40 -3.43
N PRO A 131 17.14 -18.44 -3.63
CA PRO A 131 16.89 -17.27 -4.48
C PRO A 131 16.72 -17.58 -5.97
N ASP A 132 17.04 -18.81 -6.40
CA ASP A 132 16.86 -19.28 -7.77
C ASP A 132 15.63 -20.18 -7.95
N ASP A 133 14.83 -20.35 -6.88
CA ASP A 133 13.64 -21.20 -6.91
C ASP A 133 12.62 -20.68 -7.93
N PRO A 134 12.22 -21.49 -8.92
CA PRO A 134 11.34 -21.06 -10.01
C PRO A 134 9.91 -20.74 -9.55
N ARG A 135 9.55 -21.10 -8.30
CA ARG A 135 8.27 -20.75 -7.69
C ARG A 135 8.21 -19.28 -7.27
N ILE A 136 9.33 -18.58 -7.13
CA ILE A 136 9.31 -17.19 -6.68
C ILE A 136 8.80 -16.29 -7.80
N VAL A 137 7.75 -15.52 -7.49
CA VAL A 137 7.22 -14.48 -8.37
C VAL A 137 7.15 -13.17 -7.60
N LEU A 138 7.74 -12.11 -8.17
CA LEU A 138 7.59 -10.76 -7.67
C LEU A 138 6.34 -10.12 -8.27
N ILE A 139 5.65 -9.31 -7.48
CA ILE A 139 4.50 -8.52 -7.89
C ILE A 139 4.84 -7.06 -7.65
N LEU A 140 4.94 -6.29 -8.73
CA LEU A 140 5.06 -4.84 -8.71
C LEU A 140 3.68 -4.21 -8.79
N ILE A 141 3.36 -3.30 -7.89
CA ILE A 141 2.17 -2.46 -8.00
C ILE A 141 2.55 -1.09 -8.54
N GLU A 142 2.01 -0.78 -9.71
CA GLU A 142 2.02 0.56 -10.29
C GLU A 142 0.81 1.33 -9.78
N ALA A 143 1.04 2.32 -8.91
CA ALA A 143 -0.02 3.09 -8.28
C ALA A 143 -0.61 4.14 -9.24
N HIS A 144 -1.93 4.10 -9.44
CA HIS A 144 -2.68 5.13 -10.16
C HIS A 144 -3.12 6.27 -9.22
N SER A 145 -3.50 5.91 -7.99
CA SER A 145 -3.87 6.88 -6.97
C SER A 145 -3.57 6.35 -5.58
N ALA A 146 -3.22 7.24 -4.67
CA ALA A 146 -3.13 6.94 -3.24
C ALA A 146 -3.96 7.95 -2.46
N THR A 147 -4.88 7.47 -1.63
CA THR A 147 -5.58 8.27 -0.63
C THR A 147 -5.17 7.77 0.74
N TYR A 148 -4.83 8.67 1.65
CA TYR A 148 -4.45 8.29 3.00
C TYR A 148 -4.89 9.33 4.02
N SER A 149 -4.96 8.90 5.27
CA SER A 149 -5.31 9.73 6.42
C SER A 149 -4.20 9.64 7.46
N ILE A 150 -3.56 10.77 7.75
CA ILE A 150 -2.56 10.90 8.83
C ILE A 150 -3.12 11.66 10.02
N LYS A 151 -2.52 11.42 11.20
CA LYS A 151 -2.78 12.24 12.39
C LYS A 151 -1.59 13.14 12.67
N ASP A 152 -1.78 14.43 12.40
CA ASP A 152 -0.81 15.48 12.67
C ASP A 152 -0.94 16.06 14.11
N ARG A 153 -2.06 15.80 14.79
CA ARG A 153 -2.39 16.42 16.09
C ARG A 153 -2.28 15.49 17.31
N PRO A 154 -1.71 15.98 18.43
CA PRO A 154 -1.71 15.29 19.72
C PRO A 154 -3.12 14.90 20.22
N ALA A 155 -3.20 13.77 20.94
CA ALA A 155 -4.47 13.23 21.45
C ALA A 155 -5.30 14.21 22.32
N PRO A 156 -4.70 15.01 23.22
CA PRO A 156 -5.48 15.98 24.01
C PRO A 156 -6.18 17.04 23.15
N LEU A 157 -5.53 17.50 22.07
CA LEU A 157 -6.12 18.49 21.15
C LEU A 157 -7.26 17.88 20.32
N GLN A 158 -7.19 16.59 19.99
CA GLN A 158 -8.30 15.87 19.34
C GLN A 158 -9.52 15.79 20.27
N LEU A 159 -9.32 15.43 21.54
CA LEU A 159 -10.42 15.35 22.52
C LEU A 159 -11.10 16.72 22.72
N PHE A 160 -10.30 17.79 22.82
CA PHE A 160 -10.84 19.14 22.88
C PHE A 160 -11.68 19.49 21.65
N SER A 161 -11.22 19.11 20.45
CA SER A 161 -11.95 19.35 19.20
C SER A 161 -13.30 18.63 19.17
N VAL A 162 -13.37 17.40 19.70
CA VAL A 162 -14.62 16.64 19.82
C VAL A 162 -15.61 17.34 20.76
N VAL A 163 -15.15 17.73 21.96
CA VAL A 163 -16.00 18.44 22.94
C VAL A 163 -16.51 19.77 22.35
N LYS A 164 -15.65 20.52 21.66
CA LYS A 164 -16.05 21.75 20.97
C LYS A 164 -17.14 21.46 19.94
N GLY A 165 -16.99 20.43 19.11
CA GLY A 165 -17.99 20.07 18.10
C GLY A 165 -19.35 19.66 18.68
N MET A 166 -19.38 19.00 19.83
CA MET A 166 -20.65 18.69 20.54
C MET A 166 -21.39 19.94 21.01
N ILE A 167 -20.65 21.01 21.34
CA ILE A 167 -21.22 22.28 21.81
C ILE A 167 -21.61 23.17 20.62
N THR A 168 -20.77 23.27 19.60
CA THR A 168 -20.97 24.21 18.48
C THR A 168 -21.73 23.62 17.30
N GLY A 169 -21.88 22.30 17.23
CA GLY A 169 -22.43 21.60 16.06
C GLY A 169 -21.46 21.52 14.87
N ASP A 170 -20.25 22.09 15.00
CA ASP A 170 -19.23 22.02 13.95
C ASP A 170 -18.51 20.67 13.99
N ALA A 171 -18.56 19.93 12.88
CA ALA A 171 -17.77 18.72 12.72
C ALA A 171 -16.27 18.99 13.00
N PRO A 172 -15.61 18.21 13.88
CA PRO A 172 -14.20 18.39 14.18
C PRO A 172 -13.35 17.90 13.01
N LYS A 173 -12.28 18.62 12.68
CA LYS A 173 -11.19 18.06 11.87
C LYS A 173 -10.50 17.01 12.74
N MET A 174 -10.44 15.76 12.32
CA MET A 174 -9.88 14.66 13.12
C MET A 174 -8.58 14.08 12.55
N ALA A 175 -8.36 14.27 11.25
CA ALA A 175 -7.18 13.82 10.54
C ALA A 175 -6.96 14.71 9.30
N ASP A 176 -5.78 14.62 8.72
CA ASP A 176 -5.51 15.14 7.38
C ASP A 176 -5.64 13.99 6.39
N GLN A 177 -6.62 14.10 5.50
CA GLN A 177 -6.80 13.20 4.37
C GLN A 177 -6.18 13.84 3.13
N ARG A 178 -5.27 13.12 2.51
CA ARG A 178 -4.57 13.57 1.31
C ARG A 178 -4.74 12.58 0.18
N GLU A 179 -4.68 13.12 -1.02
CA GLU A 179 -4.82 12.38 -2.26
C GLU A 179 -3.63 12.70 -3.18
N LEU A 180 -3.10 11.66 -3.79
CA LEU A 180 -2.06 11.68 -4.82
C LEU A 180 -2.60 10.98 -6.06
N GLY A 181 -2.57 11.66 -7.20
CA GLY A 181 -2.83 11.05 -8.50
C GLY A 181 -1.55 10.69 -9.26
N GLU A 182 -1.69 10.04 -10.41
CA GLU A 182 -0.56 9.60 -11.26
C GLU A 182 0.50 10.69 -11.50
N ARG A 183 0.08 11.93 -11.79
CA ARG A 183 1.00 13.03 -12.06
C ARG A 183 1.94 13.33 -10.90
N GLU A 184 1.43 13.21 -9.68
CA GLU A 184 2.21 13.43 -8.46
C GLU A 184 3.07 12.19 -8.15
N LEU A 185 2.48 10.99 -8.27
CA LEU A 185 3.15 9.69 -8.02
C LEU A 185 4.33 9.44 -8.96
N TYR A 186 4.28 9.94 -10.20
CA TYR A 186 5.34 9.76 -11.20
C TYR A 186 6.09 11.05 -11.55
N SER A 187 5.94 12.08 -10.72
CA SER A 187 6.65 13.36 -10.86
C SER A 187 8.17 13.19 -10.77
N LYS A 188 8.94 14.19 -11.24
CA LYS A 188 10.41 14.19 -11.07
C LYS A 188 10.81 14.07 -9.60
N THR A 189 10.10 14.76 -8.70
CA THR A 189 10.28 14.65 -7.25
C THR A 189 10.08 13.21 -6.75
N ALA A 190 9.06 12.50 -7.24
CA ALA A 190 8.88 11.09 -6.90
C ALA A 190 10.01 10.19 -7.43
N LYS A 191 10.69 10.60 -8.50
CA LYS A 191 11.89 9.93 -9.02
C LYS A 191 13.18 10.32 -8.29
N GLU A 192 13.20 11.44 -7.57
CA GLU A 192 14.36 11.91 -6.80
C GLU A 192 14.33 11.39 -5.35
N LEU A 193 13.14 11.10 -4.81
CA LEU A 193 12.95 10.32 -3.58
C LEU A 193 13.24 8.81 -3.75
N ARG A 194 13.98 8.43 -4.82
CA ARG A 194 14.39 7.07 -5.15
C ARG A 194 15.64 6.67 -4.39
#